data_AF-A0A6P0VRY5-F1
#
_entry.id   AF-A0A6P0VRY5-F1
#
_cell.length_a   1.000
_cell.length_b   1.000
_cell.length_c   1.000
_cell.angle_alpha   90.00
_cell.angle_beta   90.00
_cell.angle_gamma   90.00
#
_symmetry.space_group_name_H-M   'P 1'
#
loop_
_entity.id
_entity.type
_entity.pdbx_description
1 polymer ?
#
loop_
_entity_poly.entity_id
_entity_poly.type
_entity_poly.pdbx_seq_one_letter_code
_entity_poly.pdbx_strand_id
1 'polypeptide(L)'
;MGTSQSWQLDTFSCGEAAMFDPGQIQELKYYISEPEGNVYFAGDLTSLKIAWIEGAVESGIRVAQEVNGDVNFPAMLPSETSTS
;
A
#
# COMPACT_ATOMS: atom_id res chain seq x y z
N MET A 1 -6.52 -17.40 -28.89
CA MET A 1 -7.39 -17.99 -27.85
C MET A 1 -7.31 -17.11 -26.61
N GLY A 2 -8.41 -16.89 -25.90
CA GLY A 2 -8.40 -16.14 -24.65
C GLY A 2 -8.04 -17.03 -23.47
N THR A 3 -7.31 -16.48 -22.50
CA THR A 3 -7.08 -17.10 -21.20
C THR A 3 -7.90 -16.36 -20.15
N SER A 4 -8.35 -17.06 -19.12
CA SER A 4 -8.98 -16.47 -17.93
C SER A 4 -8.04 -16.65 -16.75
N GLN A 5 -7.90 -15.61 -15.94
CA GLN A 5 -7.10 -15.61 -14.72
C GLN A 5 -8.02 -15.35 -13.53
N SER A 6 -7.89 -16.16 -12.49
CA SER A 6 -8.55 -15.94 -11.20
C SER A 6 -7.49 -15.61 -10.15
N TRP A 7 -7.43 -14.35 -9.73
CA TRP A 7 -6.51 -13.89 -8.70
C TRP A 7 -6.81 -14.48 -7.31
N GLN A 8 -8.07 -14.84 -7.06
CA GLN A 8 -8.48 -15.49 -5.82
C GLN A 8 -7.93 -16.92 -5.68
N LEU A 9 -7.67 -17.59 -6.81
CA LEU A 9 -7.10 -18.95 -6.83
C LEU A 9 -5.58 -18.96 -7.03
N ASP A 10 -4.98 -17.78 -7.23
CA ASP A 10 -3.53 -17.65 -7.35
C ASP A 10 -2.87 -17.79 -5.97
N THR A 11 -1.86 -18.68 -5.88
CA THR A 11 -1.19 -19.01 -4.61
C THR A 11 -0.38 -17.83 -4.04
N PHE A 12 -0.01 -16.86 -4.87
CA PHE A 12 0.80 -15.71 -4.47
C PHE A 12 -0.03 -14.45 -4.27
N SER A 13 -1.20 -14.32 -4.92
CA SER A 13 -2.02 -13.11 -4.84
C SER A 13 -3.08 -13.16 -3.73
N CYS A 14 -3.59 -14.35 -3.37
CA CYS A 14 -4.65 -14.51 -2.34
C CYS A 14 -5.90 -13.63 -2.57
N GLY A 15 -6.12 -13.13 -3.79
CA GLY A 15 -7.04 -12.04 -4.08
C GLY A 15 -6.48 -11.10 -5.15
N GLU A 16 -7.28 -10.12 -5.59
CA GLU A 16 -6.84 -9.13 -6.59
C GLU A 16 -6.21 -7.90 -5.93
N ALA A 17 -6.92 -7.27 -5.00
CA ALA A 17 -6.43 -6.22 -4.14
C ALA A 17 -7.20 -6.25 -2.80
N ALA A 18 -6.74 -5.47 -1.83
CA ALA A 18 -7.46 -5.31 -0.58
C ALA A 18 -8.74 -4.48 -0.80
N MET A 19 -9.84 -4.93 -0.18
CA MET A 19 -11.09 -4.17 -0.11
C MET A 19 -11.44 -4.00 1.36
N PHE A 20 -11.61 -2.75 1.79
CA PHE A 20 -11.93 -2.41 3.17
C PHE A 20 -13.43 -2.31 3.40
N ASP A 21 -13.89 -2.79 4.55
CA ASP A 21 -15.23 -2.48 5.03
C ASP A 21 -15.36 -0.98 5.36
N PRO A 22 -16.58 -0.41 5.33
CA PRO A 22 -16.79 0.99 5.71
C PRO A 22 -16.22 1.29 7.10
N GLY A 23 -15.32 2.27 7.19
CA GLY A 23 -14.66 2.68 8.45
C GLY A 23 -13.29 2.03 8.69
N GLN A 24 -13.02 0.87 8.10
CA GLN A 24 -11.83 0.08 8.39
C GLN A 24 -10.53 0.78 7.97
N ILE A 25 -10.53 1.48 6.83
CA ILE A 25 -9.35 2.23 6.39
C ILE A 25 -9.03 3.40 7.33
N GLN A 26 -10.04 4.05 7.92
CA GLN A 26 -9.81 5.13 8.88
C GLN A 26 -9.14 4.61 10.16
N GLU A 27 -9.50 3.40 10.57
CA GLU A 27 -8.93 2.73 11.75
C GLU A 27 -7.51 2.19 11.49
N LEU A 28 -7.26 1.61 10.32
CA LEU A 28 -6.04 0.84 10.06
C LEU A 28 -4.92 1.60 9.32
N LYS A 29 -5.22 2.69 8.60
CA LYS A 29 -4.26 3.35 7.69
C LYS A 29 -2.91 3.74 8.32
N TYR A 30 -2.87 4.00 9.63
CA TYR A 30 -1.63 4.36 10.33
C TYR A 30 -0.83 3.14 10.79
N TYR A 31 -1.51 2.02 11.06
CA TYR A 31 -0.87 0.80 11.57
C TYR A 31 -0.36 -0.09 10.43
N ILE A 32 -1.02 -0.08 9.26
CA ILE A 32 -0.65 -0.95 8.13
C ILE A 32 0.76 -0.64 7.57
N SER A 33 1.20 0.61 7.67
CA SER A 33 2.51 1.05 7.15
C SER A 33 3.59 1.18 8.23
N GLU A 34 3.24 0.96 9.50
CA GLU A 34 4.15 1.09 10.64
C GLU A 34 5.24 0.01 10.62
N PRO A 35 6.53 0.38 10.63
CA PRO A 35 7.61 -0.60 10.72
C PRO A 35 7.66 -1.28 12.09
N GLU A 36 7.96 -2.58 12.10
CA GLU A 36 8.12 -3.37 13.32
C GLU A 36 9.59 -3.73 13.52
N GLY A 37 10.30 -2.92 14.31
CA GLY A 37 11.74 -3.03 14.49
C GLY A 37 12.50 -2.76 13.18
N ASN A 38 13.15 -3.79 12.63
CA ASN A 38 13.89 -3.70 11.35
C ASN A 38 13.08 -4.27 10.17
N VAL A 39 11.78 -4.49 10.34
CA VAL A 39 10.88 -5.00 9.30
C VAL A 39 10.01 -3.86 8.80
N TYR A 40 10.07 -3.59 7.49
CA TYR A 40 9.35 -2.50 6.83
C TYR A 40 8.37 -3.06 5.81
N PHE A 41 7.19 -2.46 5.71
CA PHE A 41 6.10 -2.94 4.87
C PHE A 41 5.89 -2.01 3.67
N ALA A 42 5.93 -2.57 2.45
CA ALA A 42 5.60 -1.89 1.20
C ALA A 42 4.52 -2.65 0.44
N GLY A 43 3.88 -2.00 -0.53
CA GLY A 43 2.77 -2.53 -1.30
C GLY A 43 1.65 -1.50 -1.43
N ASP A 44 0.74 -1.72 -2.38
CA ASP A 44 -0.40 -0.85 -2.64
C ASP A 44 -1.28 -0.63 -1.40
N LEU A 45 -1.44 -1.67 -0.57
CA LEU A 45 -2.17 -1.60 0.70
C LEU A 45 -1.50 -0.70 1.75
N THR A 46 -0.20 -0.45 1.63
CA THR A 46 0.53 0.46 2.52
C THR A 46 0.50 1.92 2.04
N SER A 47 -0.28 2.19 0.99
CA SER A 47 -0.63 3.50 0.45
C SER A 47 -2.15 3.70 0.50
N LEU A 48 -2.61 4.92 0.21
CA LEU A 48 -4.04 5.21 -0.01
C LEU A 48 -4.52 4.84 -1.42
N LYS A 49 -3.60 4.41 -2.30
CA LYS A 49 -3.86 4.05 -3.71
C LYS A 49 -3.89 2.53 -3.90
N ILE A 50 -4.80 1.88 -3.18
CA ILE A 50 -5.02 0.43 -3.20
C ILE A 50 -5.49 -0.01 -4.59
N ALA A 51 -5.09 -1.21 -5.04
CA ALA A 51 -5.35 -1.78 -6.36
C ALA A 51 -4.64 -1.06 -7.53
N TRP A 52 -3.73 -0.12 -7.23
CA TRP A 52 -2.96 0.59 -8.26
C TRP A 52 -1.46 0.37 -8.09
N ILE A 53 -0.77 0.23 -9.23
CA ILE A 53 0.70 0.17 -9.30
C ILE A 53 1.32 1.40 -8.64
N GLU A 54 0.68 2.57 -8.76
CA GLU A 54 1.13 3.81 -8.11
C GLU A 54 1.31 3.63 -6.59
N GLY A 55 0.35 2.97 -5.93
CA GLY A 55 0.46 2.71 -4.49
C GLY A 55 1.64 1.81 -4.13
N ALA A 56 1.93 0.81 -4.97
CA ALA A 56 3.07 -0.07 -4.78
C ALA A 56 4.42 0.67 -5.02
N VAL A 57 4.49 1.55 -6.02
CA VAL A 57 5.71 2.33 -6.32
C VAL A 57 5.98 3.36 -5.22
N GLU A 58 4.96 4.14 -4.85
CA GLU A 58 5.07 5.18 -3.82
C GLU A 58 5.51 4.59 -2.47
N SER A 59 4.91 3.47 -2.07
CA SER A 59 5.28 2.79 -0.83
C SER A 59 6.68 2.18 -0.88
N GLY A 60 7.11 1.66 -2.03
CA GLY A 60 8.47 1.14 -2.21
C GLY A 60 9.54 2.22 -2.04
N ILE A 61 9.30 3.41 -2.59
CA ILE A 61 10.21 4.57 -2.42
C ILE A 61 10.28 4.98 -0.94
N ARG A 62 9.12 5.07 -0.27
CA ARG A 62 9.06 5.38 1.16
C ARG A 62 9.89 4.39 1.99
N VAL A 63 9.66 3.09 1.80
CA VAL A 63 10.38 2.06 2.58
C VAL A 63 11.89 2.08 2.30
N ALA A 64 12.31 2.34 1.05
CA ALA A 64 13.73 2.47 0.74
C ALA A 64 14.39 3.63 1.51
N GLN A 65 13.68 4.75 1.68
CA GLN A 65 14.14 5.90 2.47
C GLN A 65 14.17 5.58 3.98
N GLU A 66 13.12 4.91 4.49
CA GLU A 66 13.03 4.50 5.89
C GLU A 66 14.19 3.56 6.28
N VAL A 67 14.53 2.59 5.42
CA VAL A 67 15.67 1.67 5.60
C VAL A 67 17.00 2.41 5.51
N ASN A 68 17.10 3.44 4.66
CA ASN A 68 18.31 4.25 4.52
C ASN A 68 18.52 5.22 5.72
N GLY A 69 17.53 5.36 6.61
CA GLY A 69 17.57 6.31 7.72
C GLY A 69 17.16 7.74 7.34
N ASP A 70 16.57 7.92 6.16
CA ASP A 70 16.07 9.21 5.68
C ASP A 70 14.69 9.50 6.29
N VAL A 71 14.68 9.95 7.55
CA VAL A 71 13.48 10.19 8.37
C VAL A 71 12.57 11.37 7.93
N ASN A 72 12.79 11.94 6.73
CA ASN A 72 12.17 13.21 6.34
C ASN A 72 11.02 13.08 5.31
N PHE A 73 10.64 11.87 4.93
CA PHE A 73 9.40 11.64 4.21
C PHE A 73 8.31 11.25 5.22
N PRO A 74 7.34 12.13 5.53
CA PRO A 74 6.21 11.74 6.35
C PRO A 74 5.48 10.59 5.65
N ALA A 75 4.99 9.60 6.41
CA ALA A 75 4.01 8.63 5.93
C ALA A 75 2.98 9.39 5.11
N MET A 76 2.77 8.97 3.86
CA MET A 76 2.06 9.72 2.83
C MET A 76 0.66 10.11 3.32
N LEU A 77 0.55 11.24 4.02
CA LEU A 77 -0.71 11.87 4.32
C LEU A 77 -1.25 12.33 2.97
N PRO A 78 -2.57 12.23 2.74
CA PRO A 78 -3.15 12.67 1.49
C PRO A 78 -2.74 14.13 1.29
N SER A 79 -2.01 14.40 0.21
CA SER A 79 -1.85 15.76 -0.28
C SER A 79 -3.26 16.29 -0.50
N GLU A 80 -3.61 17.38 0.17
CA GLU A 80 -4.91 18.02 0.01
C GLU A 80 -5.22 18.19 -1.47
N THR A 81 -6.38 17.66 -1.88
CA THR A 81 -7.15 18.03 -3.07
C THR A 81 -6.36 18.46 -4.31
N SER A 82 -6.07 17.52 -5.21
CA SER A 82 -5.95 17.87 -6.64
C SER A 82 -7.33 17.69 -7.26
N THR A 83 -8.13 18.76 -7.21
CA THR A 83 -9.38 18.89 -7.95
C THR A 83 -9.08 18.73 -9.45
N SER A 84 -9.78 17.82 -10.12
CA SER A 84 -10.07 17.89 -11.56
C SER A 84 -11.43 17.26 -11.81
#